data_AF-A0A936AV95-F1
#
_entry.id   AF-A0A936AV95-F1
#
_cell.length_a   1.000
_cell.length_b   1.000
_cell.length_c   1.000
_cell.angle_alpha   90.00
_cell.angle_beta   90.00
_cell.angle_gamma   90.00
#
_symmetry.space_group_name_H-M   'P 1'
#
loop_
_entity.id
_entity.type
_entity.pdbx_description
1 polymer ?
#
loop_
_entity_poly.entity_id
_entity_poly.type
_entity_poly.pdbx_seq_one_letter_code
_entity_poly.pdbx_strand_id
1 'polypeptide(L)'
;MPLVTIPAIAVIQLLENETRVAEALFFPEVVRIGASDKKTIESLKANLAKIASEISFNSLHQRLPSGPVEIRQIAFNFAPSKRTLAWRNEIRLRFPALCWQYGDQTKIATKIAYVPALGIEIVGYGSIPADEFDKKIEAQIIAAINRSGLSNSMGDLIWLQRSSKIRVEDLSVGVPLPTTKQMALKTAEIEDQKRSALNEAATDLTKEKLLPAYETGNLIERMAETLAGKTPESLLLVGKSGSGKTASVYELVRRRQDFQLGHTPFYATSGSQLISGMSAFGQWQERCQSLWREATEQRAILYIGNLVELMEVGKNSSSAQGIASFLRPYIAEGCTDHCRVHSRAVDND
;
A
#
# COMPACT_ATOMS: atom_id res chain seq x y z
N MET A 1 -2.70 -9.88 18.72
CA MET A 1 -1.39 -10.26 18.14
C MET A 1 -0.39 -10.32 19.28
N PRO A 2 0.49 -11.34 19.37
CA PRO A 2 1.50 -11.38 20.42
C PRO A 2 2.46 -10.20 20.29
N LEU A 3 2.87 -9.66 21.44
CA LEU A 3 3.84 -8.56 21.51
C LEU A 3 5.25 -9.15 21.62
N VAL A 4 6.08 -8.91 20.61
CA VAL A 4 7.47 -9.38 20.55
C VAL A 4 8.38 -8.18 20.81
N THR A 5 9.26 -8.29 21.78
CA THR A 5 10.26 -7.25 22.04
C THR A 5 11.42 -7.40 21.08
N ILE A 6 11.69 -6.35 20.29
CA ILE A 6 12.85 -6.28 19.39
C ILE A 6 13.86 -5.24 19.89
N PRO A 7 15.17 -5.48 19.71
CA PRO A 7 16.19 -4.47 19.93
C PRO A 7 16.17 -3.44 18.80
N ALA A 8 16.35 -2.17 19.15
CA ALA A 8 16.48 -1.06 18.22
C ALA A 8 17.53 -0.08 18.73
N ILE A 9 18.13 0.71 17.83
CA ILE A 9 19.11 1.73 18.19
C ILE A 9 18.56 3.09 17.80
N ALA A 10 18.46 3.99 18.77
CA ALA A 10 18.10 5.38 18.54
C ALA A 10 19.33 6.27 18.47
N VAL A 11 19.39 7.11 17.45
CA VAL A 11 20.39 8.14 17.29
C VAL A 11 19.73 9.47 17.62
N ILE A 12 20.24 10.16 18.62
CA ILE A 12 19.69 11.42 19.14
C ILE A 12 20.68 12.53 18.84
N GLN A 13 20.26 13.48 18.01
CA GLN A 13 21.02 14.65 17.61
C GLN A 13 20.46 15.89 18.29
N LEU A 14 21.29 16.61 19.04
CA LEU A 14 20.96 17.89 19.66
C LEU A 14 21.32 19.02 18.69
N LEU A 15 20.31 19.74 18.23
CA LEU A 15 20.47 20.91 17.36
C LEU A 15 20.78 22.18 18.19
N GLU A 16 21.22 23.22 17.50
CA GLU A 16 21.64 24.50 18.09
C GLU A 16 20.54 25.22 18.90
N ASN A 17 19.27 24.94 18.60
CA ASN A 17 18.10 25.53 19.26
C ASN A 17 17.51 24.63 20.37
N GLU A 18 18.34 23.75 20.94
CA GLU A 18 17.96 22.75 21.97
C GLU A 18 16.91 21.72 21.52
N THR A 19 16.54 21.73 20.24
CA THR A 19 15.66 20.72 19.66
C THR A 19 16.43 19.42 19.45
N ARG A 20 15.77 18.30 19.71
CA ARG A 20 16.34 16.97 19.48
C ARG A 20 15.68 16.33 18.28
N VAL A 21 16.51 15.77 17.42
CA VAL A 21 16.08 14.86 16.36
C VAL A 21 16.47 13.46 16.80
N ALA A 22 15.51 12.56 16.90
CA ALA A 22 15.74 11.15 17.14
C ALA A 22 15.39 10.37 15.87
N GLU A 23 16.31 9.56 15.40
CA GLU A 23 16.10 8.63 14.29
C GLU A 23 16.38 7.20 14.77
N ALA A 24 15.71 6.22 14.19
CA ALA A 24 16.04 4.82 14.42
C ALA A 24 17.03 4.35 13.35
N LEU A 25 18.24 3.94 13.76
CA LEU A 25 19.38 3.76 12.86
C LEU A 25 19.10 2.84 11.66
N PHE A 26 18.37 1.74 11.87
CA PHE A 26 18.05 0.76 10.83
C PHE A 26 16.62 0.92 10.25
N PHE A 27 15.95 2.02 10.57
CA PHE A 27 14.62 2.38 10.10
C PHE A 27 14.64 3.84 9.63
N PRO A 28 15.18 4.14 8.44
CA PRO A 28 15.39 5.51 7.97
C PRO A 28 14.08 6.31 7.87
N GLU A 29 12.94 5.64 7.69
CA GLU A 29 11.61 6.26 7.69
C GLU A 29 11.10 6.67 9.10
N VAL A 30 11.78 6.27 10.17
CA VAL A 30 11.38 6.53 11.55
C VAL A 30 12.22 7.66 12.14
N VAL A 31 11.71 8.88 12.01
CA VAL A 31 12.31 10.10 12.59
C VAL A 31 11.29 10.86 13.45
N ARG A 32 11.77 11.43 14.56
CA ARG A 32 11.00 12.26 15.48
C ARG A 32 11.79 13.50 15.90
N ILE A 33 11.07 14.59 16.09
CA ILE A 33 11.62 15.86 16.54
C ILE A 33 10.90 16.25 17.82
N GLY A 34 11.63 16.72 18.84
CA GLY A 34 11.02 17.18 20.07
C GLY A 34 11.98 17.93 21.00
N ALA A 35 11.41 18.58 22.01
CA ALA A 35 12.15 19.40 22.98
C ALA A 35 12.67 18.61 24.20
N SER A 36 12.33 17.33 24.35
CA SER A 36 12.70 16.52 25.52
C SER A 36 13.05 15.10 25.10
N ASP A 37 14.21 14.58 25.55
CA ASP A 37 14.69 13.21 25.27
C ASP A 37 13.58 12.16 25.48
N LYS A 38 12.99 12.13 26.68
CA LYS A 38 11.96 11.14 27.06
C LYS A 38 10.79 11.08 26.07
N LYS A 39 10.13 12.22 25.83
CA LYS A 39 8.97 12.30 24.93
C LYS A 39 9.34 11.96 23.49
N THR A 40 10.51 12.42 23.02
CA THR A 40 10.97 12.14 21.65
C THR A 40 11.23 10.64 21.47
N ILE A 41 11.89 9.98 22.45
CA ILE A 41 12.17 8.54 22.43
C ILE A 41 10.87 7.74 22.52
N GLU A 42 9.93 8.09 23.39
CA GLU A 42 8.63 7.42 23.47
C GLU A 42 7.87 7.51 22.14
N SER A 43 7.84 8.69 21.52
CA SER A 43 7.24 8.88 20.20
C SER A 43 7.96 8.08 19.10
N LEU A 44 9.28 7.95 19.20
CA LEU A 44 10.10 7.15 18.29
C LEU A 44 9.73 5.66 18.42
N LYS A 45 9.67 5.14 19.65
CA LYS A 45 9.28 3.75 19.93
C LYS A 45 7.89 3.42 19.41
N ALA A 46 6.91 4.31 19.62
CA ALA A 46 5.56 4.12 19.14
C ALA A 46 5.49 4.05 17.60
N ASN A 47 6.22 4.94 16.91
CA ASN A 47 6.26 4.92 15.44
C ASN A 47 7.01 3.68 14.91
N LEU A 48 8.12 3.32 15.56
CA LEU A 48 8.89 2.12 15.22
C LEU A 48 8.05 0.87 15.37
N ALA A 49 7.27 0.74 16.45
CA ALA A 49 6.40 -0.41 16.68
C ALA A 49 5.34 -0.55 15.58
N LYS A 50 4.76 0.57 15.12
CA LYS A 50 3.79 0.56 14.03
C LYS A 50 4.46 0.10 12.72
N ILE A 51 5.54 0.76 12.31
CA ILE A 51 6.22 0.47 11.05
C ILE A 51 6.78 -0.97 11.03
N ALA A 52 7.39 -1.41 12.14
CA ALA A 52 7.90 -2.78 12.26
C ALA A 52 6.80 -3.85 12.18
N SER A 53 5.54 -3.52 12.54
CA SER A 53 4.40 -4.46 12.43
C SER A 53 3.85 -4.61 11.01
N GLU A 54 4.11 -3.64 10.13
CA GLU A 54 3.64 -3.61 8.75
C GLU A 54 4.67 -4.21 7.77
N ILE A 55 5.93 -4.25 8.15
CA ILE A 55 7.03 -4.75 7.33
C ILE A 55 7.10 -6.28 7.33
N SER A 56 7.58 -6.88 6.24
CA SER A 56 7.82 -8.32 6.14
C SER A 56 8.86 -8.80 7.17
N PHE A 57 8.74 -10.05 7.64
CA PHE A 57 9.69 -10.60 8.61
C PHE A 57 11.15 -10.62 8.13
N ASN A 58 11.38 -10.87 6.84
CA ASN A 58 12.73 -10.89 6.29
C ASN A 58 13.36 -9.49 6.33
N SER A 59 12.62 -8.48 5.92
CA SER A 59 13.05 -7.08 6.01
C SER A 59 13.23 -6.64 7.46
N LEU A 60 12.38 -7.09 8.38
CA LEU A 60 12.52 -6.79 9.81
C LEU A 60 13.81 -7.42 10.38
N HIS A 61 14.11 -8.67 10.05
CA HIS A 61 15.32 -9.36 10.49
C HIS A 61 16.60 -8.65 10.01
N GLN A 62 16.61 -8.13 8.78
CA GLN A 62 17.75 -7.38 8.23
C GLN A 62 18.00 -6.03 8.91
N ARG A 63 17.01 -5.51 9.64
CA ARG A 63 17.07 -4.21 10.32
C ARG A 63 17.37 -4.33 11.82
N LEU A 64 17.67 -5.53 12.30
CA LEU A 64 18.07 -5.72 13.68
C LEU A 64 19.56 -5.35 13.86
N PRO A 65 19.92 -4.68 14.97
CA PRO A 65 21.30 -4.35 15.27
C PRO A 65 22.18 -5.61 15.38
N SER A 66 23.33 -5.59 14.72
CA SER A 66 24.30 -6.70 14.73
C SER A 66 25.44 -6.52 15.75
N GLY A 67 25.54 -5.36 16.41
CA GLY A 67 26.63 -5.04 17.35
C GLY A 67 26.51 -3.62 17.91
N PRO A 68 27.42 -3.24 18.83
CA PRO A 68 27.44 -1.89 19.39
C PRO A 68 27.82 -0.86 18.32
N VAL A 69 27.24 0.34 18.45
CA VAL A 69 27.53 1.47 17.57
C VAL A 69 28.47 2.44 18.29
N GLU A 70 29.62 2.69 17.69
CA GLU A 70 30.61 3.65 18.15
C GLU A 70 30.43 4.99 17.42
N ILE A 71 30.50 6.10 18.16
CA ILE A 71 30.50 7.44 17.58
C ILE A 71 31.95 7.85 17.32
N ARG A 72 32.28 8.18 16.07
CA ARG A 72 33.56 8.78 15.67
C ARG A 72 33.34 10.20 15.18
N GLN A 73 34.26 11.11 15.49
CA GLN A 73 34.19 12.49 15.04
C GLN A 73 35.23 12.76 13.96
N ILE A 74 34.75 12.91 12.72
CA ILE A 74 35.61 13.17 11.56
C ILE A 74 35.67 14.68 11.34
N ALA A 75 36.87 15.26 11.36
CA ALA A 75 37.07 16.69 11.23
C ALA A 75 38.19 17.01 10.24
N PHE A 76 37.90 17.84 9.25
CA PHE A 76 38.83 18.20 8.18
C PHE A 76 38.59 19.64 7.72
N ASN A 77 39.57 20.20 7.01
CA ASN A 77 39.46 21.52 6.41
C ASN A 77 38.86 21.40 5.00
N PHE A 78 37.89 22.24 4.69
CA PHE A 78 37.19 22.25 3.42
C PHE A 78 37.33 23.61 2.74
N ALA A 79 37.86 23.59 1.51
CA ALA A 79 38.08 24.79 0.71
C ALA A 79 36.84 25.15 -0.14
N PRO A 80 36.59 26.44 -0.39
CA PRO A 80 35.54 26.87 -1.31
C PRO A 80 35.78 26.36 -2.73
N SER A 81 34.74 25.83 -3.38
CA SER A 81 34.78 25.49 -4.81
C SER A 81 34.96 26.73 -5.70
N LYS A 82 34.38 27.86 -5.28
CA LYS A 82 34.54 29.19 -5.88
C LYS A 82 34.73 30.23 -4.77
N ARG A 83 35.78 31.05 -4.88
CA ARG A 83 36.03 32.13 -3.92
C ARG A 83 34.98 33.24 -4.11
N THR A 84 34.15 33.44 -3.10
CA THR A 84 33.14 34.51 -3.06
C THR A 84 33.46 35.49 -1.95
N LEU A 85 32.72 36.61 -1.87
CA LEU A 85 32.91 37.56 -0.78
C LEU A 85 32.55 36.96 0.58
N ALA A 86 31.56 36.05 0.61
CA ALA A 86 31.10 35.36 1.81
C ALA A 86 31.99 34.17 2.24
N TRP A 87 32.75 33.58 1.30
CA TRP A 87 33.59 32.41 1.57
C TRP A 87 34.90 32.45 0.77
N ARG A 88 35.99 32.83 1.47
CA ARG A 88 37.33 33.00 0.90
C ARG A 88 38.35 32.00 1.43
N ASN A 89 38.24 31.69 2.73
CA ASN A 89 39.18 30.84 3.44
C ASN A 89 38.59 29.44 3.67
N GLU A 90 39.47 28.48 3.91
CA GLU A 90 39.08 27.14 4.33
C GLU A 90 38.31 27.20 5.66
N ILE A 91 37.32 26.32 5.78
CA ILE A 91 36.55 26.14 7.01
C ILE A 91 36.73 24.74 7.54
N ARG A 92 36.74 24.59 8.86
CA ARG A 92 36.85 23.29 9.50
C ARG A 92 35.46 22.70 9.71
N LEU A 93 35.16 21.64 8.97
CA LEU A 93 33.92 20.88 9.10
C LEU A 93 34.11 19.72 10.09
N ARG A 94 33.04 19.35 10.79
CA ARG A 94 33.00 18.25 11.75
C ARG A 94 31.76 17.40 11.49
N PHE A 95 31.95 16.10 11.33
CA PHE A 95 30.86 15.17 11.09
C PHE A 95 30.94 14.03 12.10
N PRO A 96 29.86 13.78 12.89
CA PRO A 96 29.73 12.53 13.58
C PRO A 96 29.47 11.40 12.57
N ALA A 97 30.26 10.33 12.67
CA ALA A 97 30.08 9.09 11.96
C ALA A 97 29.73 7.99 12.97
N LEU A 98 28.64 7.29 12.73
CA LEU A 98 28.19 6.15 13.53
C LEU A 98 28.77 4.88 12.91
N CYS A 99 29.68 4.22 13.61
CA CYS A 99 30.41 3.07 13.12
C CYS A 99 29.97 1.80 13.84
N TRP A 100 29.67 0.75 13.08
CA TRP A 100 29.42 -0.58 13.62
C TRP A 100 30.03 -1.65 12.71
N GLN A 101 30.06 -2.88 13.20
CA GLN A 101 30.62 -4.01 12.46
C GLN A 101 29.52 -5.03 12.16
N TYR A 102 29.57 -5.58 10.95
CA TYR A 102 28.73 -6.69 10.50
C TYR A 102 29.60 -7.94 10.31
N GLY A 103 29.19 -9.06 10.92
CA GLY A 103 29.88 -10.36 10.85
C GLY A 103 30.69 -10.72 12.09
N ASP A 104 30.83 -12.04 12.31
CA ASP A 104 31.54 -12.62 13.45
C ASP A 104 33.07 -12.55 13.26
N GLN A 105 33.83 -12.51 14.36
CA GLN A 105 35.29 -12.27 14.41
C GLN A 105 36.12 -13.26 13.57
N THR A 106 35.52 -14.35 13.11
CA THR A 106 36.13 -15.45 12.35
C THR A 106 36.04 -15.31 10.83
N LYS A 107 35.23 -14.36 10.32
CA LYS A 107 35.12 -14.04 8.88
C LYS A 107 35.45 -12.57 8.63
N ILE A 108 35.66 -12.23 7.35
CA ILE A 108 35.92 -10.86 6.85
C ILE A 108 34.95 -9.86 7.52
N ALA A 109 35.43 -9.19 8.55
CA ALA A 109 34.69 -8.17 9.28
C ALA A 109 34.38 -7.01 8.32
N THR A 110 33.10 -6.69 8.13
CA THR A 110 32.71 -5.51 7.34
C THR A 110 32.40 -4.38 8.31
N LYS A 111 33.15 -3.28 8.21
CA LYS A 111 32.88 -2.07 8.98
C LYS A 111 31.93 -1.18 8.20
N ILE A 112 30.93 -0.63 8.86
CA ILE A 112 29.96 0.30 8.27
C ILE A 112 30.03 1.59 9.05
N ALA A 113 30.02 2.72 8.35
CA ALA A 113 29.91 4.04 8.92
C ALA A 113 28.72 4.79 8.31
N TYR A 114 27.80 5.26 9.13
CA TYR A 114 26.69 6.12 8.72
C TYR A 114 26.97 7.56 9.16
N VAL A 115 26.77 8.51 8.25
CA VAL A 115 26.94 9.94 8.52
C VAL A 115 25.56 10.61 8.45
N PRO A 116 24.89 10.86 9.60
CA PRO A 116 23.49 11.28 9.60
C PRO A 116 23.23 12.60 8.89
N ALA A 117 24.14 13.58 9.03
CA ALA A 117 23.98 14.91 8.40
C ALA A 117 23.93 14.85 6.86
N LEU A 118 24.48 13.79 6.26
CA LEU A 118 24.51 13.59 4.82
C LEU A 118 23.63 12.43 4.35
N GLY A 119 23.10 11.61 5.28
CA GLY A 119 22.32 10.42 4.94
C GLY A 119 23.10 9.40 4.11
N ILE A 120 24.41 9.28 4.32
CA ILE A 120 25.28 8.35 3.57
C ILE A 120 25.79 7.22 4.45
N GLU A 121 25.88 6.03 3.85
CA GLU A 121 26.52 4.86 4.43
C GLU A 121 27.81 4.52 3.68
N ILE A 122 28.88 4.32 4.42
CA ILE A 122 30.21 3.97 3.91
C ILE A 122 30.53 2.55 4.36
N VAL A 123 30.79 1.68 3.39
CA VAL A 123 31.16 0.28 3.65
C VAL A 123 32.68 0.09 3.52
N GLY A 124 33.28 -0.47 4.56
CA GLY A 124 34.65 -0.93 4.64
C GLY A 124 34.71 -2.44 4.56
N TYR A 125 35.15 -2.99 3.43
CA TYR A 125 35.33 -4.43 3.25
C TYR A 125 36.67 -4.87 3.84
N GLY A 126 36.64 -5.94 4.64
CA GLY A 126 37.86 -6.53 5.22
C GLY A 126 38.32 -5.86 6.51
N SER A 127 39.41 -6.40 7.05
CA SER A 127 40.04 -5.89 8.28
C SER A 127 40.80 -4.60 8.01
N ILE A 128 40.07 -3.52 7.70
CA ILE A 128 40.63 -2.19 7.48
C ILE A 128 41.00 -1.60 8.85
N PRO A 129 42.24 -1.11 9.05
CA PRO A 129 42.63 -0.37 10.25
C PRO A 129 41.73 0.83 10.51
N ALA A 130 41.57 1.22 11.78
CA ALA A 130 40.70 2.33 12.17
C ALA A 130 41.05 3.64 11.43
N ASP A 131 42.34 3.98 11.37
CA ASP A 131 42.82 5.23 10.78
C ASP A 131 42.59 5.31 9.26
N GLU A 132 42.74 4.19 8.56
CA GLU A 132 42.48 4.11 7.13
C GLU A 132 40.99 4.22 6.82
N PHE A 133 40.14 3.63 7.68
CA PHE A 133 38.70 3.77 7.57
C PHE A 133 38.24 5.20 7.81
N ASP A 134 38.81 5.90 8.80
CA ASP A 134 38.49 7.31 9.07
C ASP A 134 38.84 8.22 7.86
N LYS A 135 39.98 7.98 7.20
CA LYS A 135 40.33 8.67 5.93
C LYS A 135 39.35 8.36 4.80
N LYS A 136 38.87 7.12 4.72
CA LYS A 136 37.86 6.73 3.73
C LYS A 136 36.53 7.43 3.99
N ILE A 137 36.11 7.55 5.25
CA ILE A 137 34.91 8.29 5.64
C ILE A 137 35.06 9.77 5.23
N GLU A 138 36.18 10.40 5.56
CA GLU A 138 36.47 11.78 5.16
C GLU A 138 36.35 11.98 3.64
N ALA A 139 36.99 11.12 2.85
CA ALA A 139 36.92 11.20 1.39
C ALA A 139 35.49 11.06 0.84
N GLN A 140 34.68 10.18 1.43
CA GLN A 140 33.28 9.99 1.02
C GLN A 140 32.37 11.16 1.44
N ILE A 141 32.61 11.76 2.60
CA ILE A 141 31.92 12.99 3.03
C ILE A 141 32.19 14.11 2.02
N ILE A 142 33.46 14.33 1.67
CA ILE A 142 33.86 15.34 0.67
C ILE A 142 33.18 15.05 -0.68
N ALA A 143 33.19 13.80 -1.13
CA ALA A 143 32.54 13.40 -2.37
C ALA A 143 31.02 13.61 -2.34
N ALA A 144 30.35 13.36 -1.22
CA ALA A 144 28.91 13.59 -1.06
C ALA A 144 28.54 15.08 -1.08
N ILE A 145 29.32 15.93 -0.39
CA ILE A 145 29.15 17.39 -0.40
C ILE A 145 29.28 17.95 -1.83
N ASN A 146 30.29 17.47 -2.58
CA ASN A 146 30.50 17.92 -3.96
C ASN A 146 29.38 17.45 -4.91
N ARG A 147 28.94 16.19 -4.80
CA ARG A 147 27.86 15.64 -5.65
C ARG A 147 26.50 16.32 -5.42
N SER A 148 26.23 16.74 -4.18
CA SER A 148 24.98 17.41 -3.81
C SER A 148 24.98 18.92 -4.12
N GLY A 149 26.12 19.47 -4.59
CA GLY A 149 26.24 20.90 -4.90
C GLY A 149 26.35 21.82 -3.68
N LEU A 150 26.44 21.25 -2.47
CA LEU A 150 26.54 22.00 -1.21
C LEU A 150 27.87 22.74 -1.07
N SER A 151 28.88 22.41 -1.89
CA SER A 151 30.17 23.12 -1.95
C SER A 151 30.11 24.47 -2.67
N ASN A 152 28.95 24.88 -3.19
CA ASN A 152 28.78 26.16 -3.90
C ASN A 152 28.51 27.34 -2.96
N SER A 153 27.99 27.09 -1.75
CA SER A 153 27.60 28.13 -0.80
C SER A 153 27.98 27.75 0.62
N MET A 154 28.52 28.72 1.37
CA MET A 154 28.75 28.56 2.81
C MET A 154 27.45 28.29 3.56
N GLY A 155 26.34 28.90 3.13
CA GLY A 155 25.03 28.75 3.77
C GLY A 155 24.55 27.30 3.75
N ASP A 156 24.83 26.57 2.68
CA ASP A 156 24.45 25.17 2.53
C ASP A 156 25.24 24.27 3.48
N LEU A 157 26.51 24.57 3.71
CA LEU A 157 27.36 23.85 4.65
C LEU A 157 26.95 24.09 6.11
N ILE A 158 26.37 25.24 6.44
CA ILE A 158 25.86 25.52 7.80
C ILE A 158 24.76 24.51 8.15
N TRP A 159 23.89 24.15 7.20
CA TRP A 159 22.84 23.16 7.45
C TRP A 159 23.38 21.78 7.83
N LEU A 160 24.58 21.42 7.35
CA LEU A 160 25.26 20.18 7.71
C LEU A 160 25.95 20.21 9.08
N GLN A 161 26.14 21.40 9.66
CA GLN A 161 26.90 21.61 10.91
C GLN A 161 26.02 22.01 12.10
N ARG A 162 24.71 21.80 11.98
CA ARG A 162 23.70 22.14 13.01
C ARG A 162 23.75 21.25 14.26
N SER A 163 24.17 20.00 14.07
CA SER A 163 24.24 19.04 15.17
C SER A 163 25.40 19.37 16.10
N SER A 164 25.08 19.82 17.32
CA SER A 164 26.06 20.16 18.35
C SER A 164 26.59 18.91 19.06
N LYS A 165 25.74 17.91 19.25
CA LYS A 165 26.05 16.66 19.96
C LYS A 165 25.19 15.53 19.40
N ILE A 166 25.81 14.37 19.24
CA ILE A 166 25.13 13.12 18.90
C ILE A 166 25.25 12.14 20.06
N ARG A 167 24.21 11.36 20.29
CA ARG A 167 24.16 10.27 21.26
C ARG A 167 23.50 9.06 20.61
N VAL A 168 23.89 7.88 21.06
CA VAL A 168 23.26 6.63 20.68
C VAL A 168 22.67 5.99 21.92
N GLU A 169 21.46 5.46 21.82
CA GLU A 169 20.75 4.79 22.90
C GLU A 169 20.15 3.48 22.41
N ASP A 170 20.45 2.38 23.12
CA ASP A 170 19.84 1.08 22.86
C ASP A 170 18.42 1.05 23.42
N LEU A 171 17.48 0.66 22.58
CA LEU A 171 16.05 0.61 22.89
C LEU A 171 15.54 -0.82 22.79
N SER A 172 14.58 -1.14 23.65
CA SER A 172 13.71 -2.31 23.49
C SER A 172 12.31 -1.84 23.13
N VAL A 173 11.77 -2.36 22.03
CA VAL A 173 10.45 -1.95 21.50
C VAL A 173 9.56 -3.17 21.36
N GLY A 174 8.37 -3.10 21.96
CA GLY A 174 7.34 -4.12 21.80
C GLY A 174 6.60 -3.95 20.49
N VAL A 175 6.71 -4.93 19.60
CA VAL A 175 6.08 -4.92 18.28
C VAL A 175 5.00 -6.00 18.21
N PRO A 176 3.76 -5.66 17.81
CA PRO A 176 2.72 -6.66 17.60
C PRO A 176 2.98 -7.40 16.28
N LEU A 177 3.56 -8.60 16.37
CA LEU A 177 3.86 -9.42 15.19
C LEU A 177 2.84 -10.57 15.10
N PRO A 178 2.25 -10.85 13.92
CA PRO A 178 1.34 -11.98 13.77
C PRO A 178 2.11 -13.29 13.84
N THR A 179 1.48 -14.34 14.36
CA THR A 179 2.09 -15.68 14.36
C THR A 179 2.09 -16.28 12.95
N THR A 180 2.95 -17.28 12.72
CA THR A 180 2.98 -18.04 11.47
C THR A 180 1.61 -18.60 11.10
N LYS A 181 0.84 -19.08 12.10
CA LYS A 181 -0.55 -19.54 11.92
C LYS A 181 -1.49 -18.42 11.46
N GLN A 182 -1.39 -17.23 12.07
CA GLN A 182 -2.22 -16.07 11.70
C GLN A 182 -1.87 -15.53 10.31
N MET A 183 -0.58 -15.57 9.94
CA MET A 183 -0.15 -15.20 8.59
C MET A 183 -0.67 -16.18 7.55
N ALA A 184 -0.58 -17.49 7.80
CA ALA A 184 -1.11 -18.50 6.88
C ALA A 184 -2.62 -18.33 6.62
N LEU A 185 -3.39 -18.02 7.68
CA LEU A 185 -4.82 -17.72 7.55
C LEU A 185 -5.08 -16.46 6.72
N LYS A 186 -4.37 -15.36 7.00
CA LYS A 186 -4.52 -14.13 6.19
C LYS A 186 -4.12 -14.33 4.74
N THR A 187 -3.05 -15.07 4.47
CA THR A 187 -2.62 -15.38 3.11
C THR A 187 -3.66 -16.25 2.40
N ALA A 188 -4.24 -17.25 3.09
CA ALA A 188 -5.33 -18.05 2.55
C ALA A 188 -6.59 -17.20 2.27
N GLU A 189 -6.99 -16.31 3.18
CA GLU A 189 -8.10 -15.38 2.95
C GLU A 189 -7.86 -14.46 1.75
N ILE A 190 -6.63 -13.96 1.57
CA ILE A 190 -6.25 -13.12 0.42
C ILE A 190 -6.23 -13.93 -0.88
N GLU A 191 -5.78 -15.19 -0.84
CA GLU A 191 -5.79 -16.09 -1.98
C GLU A 191 -7.22 -16.50 -2.38
N ASP A 192 -8.09 -16.77 -1.40
CA ASP A 192 -9.51 -17.04 -1.62
C ASP A 192 -10.23 -15.81 -2.19
N GLN A 193 -9.90 -14.59 -1.71
CA GLN A 193 -10.42 -13.35 -2.29
C GLN A 193 -9.92 -13.09 -3.72
N LYS A 194 -8.69 -13.50 -4.05
CA LYS A 194 -8.14 -13.40 -5.42
C LYS A 194 -8.70 -14.45 -6.37
N ARG A 195 -9.16 -15.59 -5.86
CA ARG A 195 -9.83 -16.66 -6.63
C ARG A 195 -11.36 -16.52 -6.66
N SER A 196 -11.90 -15.46 -6.08
CA SER A 196 -13.34 -15.15 -6.12
C SER A 196 -13.79 -15.02 -7.57
N ALA A 197 -14.72 -15.89 -7.99
CA ALA A 197 -15.29 -15.88 -9.33
C ALA A 197 -15.98 -14.54 -9.62
N LEU A 198 -16.46 -13.86 -8.58
CA LEU A 198 -17.09 -12.56 -8.64
C LEU A 198 -16.08 -11.45 -9.02
N ASN A 199 -14.86 -11.46 -8.47
CA ASN A 199 -13.79 -10.53 -8.86
C ASN A 199 -13.23 -10.82 -10.26
N GLU A 200 -13.22 -12.09 -10.68
CA GLU A 200 -12.74 -12.46 -12.02
C GLU A 200 -13.73 -12.11 -13.14
N ALA A 201 -15.03 -12.27 -12.88
CA ALA A 201 -16.07 -12.23 -13.91
C ALA A 201 -17.07 -11.07 -13.75
N ALA A 202 -16.86 -10.17 -12.78
CA ALA A 202 -17.63 -8.95 -12.62
C ALA A 202 -16.76 -7.77 -12.15
N THR A 203 -17.25 -6.55 -12.40
CA THR A 203 -16.63 -5.29 -11.97
C THR A 203 -17.38 -4.71 -10.78
N ASP A 204 -16.68 -4.39 -9.70
CA ASP A 204 -17.27 -3.77 -8.50
C ASP A 204 -17.60 -2.29 -8.74
N LEU A 205 -18.87 -1.99 -9.02
CA LEU A 205 -19.34 -0.63 -9.27
C LEU A 205 -19.27 0.26 -8.02
N THR A 206 -19.14 -0.30 -6.82
CA THR A 206 -19.08 0.50 -5.59
C THR A 206 -17.72 1.17 -5.36
N LYS A 207 -16.67 0.63 -6.00
CA LYS A 207 -15.30 1.17 -5.97
C LYS A 207 -15.00 2.08 -7.16
N GLU A 208 -15.80 2.00 -8.21
CA GLU A 208 -15.63 2.80 -9.42
C GLU A 208 -16.07 4.26 -9.22
N LYS A 209 -15.38 5.17 -9.92
CA LYS A 209 -15.76 6.59 -9.95
C LYS A 209 -16.86 6.81 -10.99
N LEU A 210 -18.10 6.56 -10.61
CA LEU A 210 -19.26 6.64 -11.49
C LEU A 210 -19.68 8.09 -11.78
N LEU A 211 -20.06 8.34 -13.03
CA LEU A 211 -20.55 9.65 -13.48
C LEU A 211 -22.01 9.88 -13.03
N PRO A 212 -22.38 11.12 -12.66
CA PRO A 212 -23.75 11.43 -12.29
C PRO A 212 -24.69 11.41 -13.50
N ALA A 213 -25.94 11.01 -13.27
CA ALA A 213 -27.03 11.18 -14.24
C ALA A 213 -28.04 12.21 -13.73
N TYR A 214 -28.44 13.13 -14.60
CA TYR A 214 -29.41 14.19 -14.28
C TYR A 214 -30.81 13.82 -14.77
N GLU A 215 -31.83 14.39 -14.14
CA GLU A 215 -33.26 14.21 -14.51
C GLU A 215 -33.81 12.77 -14.40
N THR A 216 -33.13 11.89 -13.66
CA THR A 216 -33.55 10.49 -13.47
C THR A 216 -34.19 10.21 -12.09
N GLY A 217 -34.44 11.23 -11.27
CA GLY A 217 -34.83 11.09 -9.86
C GLY A 217 -35.94 10.07 -9.59
N ASN A 218 -37.10 10.23 -10.24
CA ASN A 218 -38.25 9.32 -10.07
C ASN A 218 -37.94 7.87 -10.48
N LEU A 219 -37.05 7.67 -11.46
CA LEU A 219 -36.65 6.32 -11.88
C LEU A 219 -35.73 5.68 -10.83
N ILE A 220 -34.77 6.45 -10.29
CA ILE A 220 -33.85 5.96 -9.25
C ILE A 220 -34.60 5.56 -7.99
N GLU A 221 -35.57 6.37 -7.56
CA GLU A 221 -36.40 6.06 -6.39
C GLU A 221 -37.18 4.76 -6.59
N ARG A 222 -37.84 4.59 -7.74
CA ARG A 222 -38.56 3.33 -8.05
C ARG A 222 -37.62 2.13 -8.12
N MET A 223 -36.45 2.29 -8.72
CA MET A 223 -35.44 1.21 -8.75
C MET A 223 -34.97 0.85 -7.34
N ALA A 224 -34.71 1.85 -6.50
CA ALA A 224 -34.30 1.64 -5.12
C ALA A 224 -35.39 0.94 -4.31
N GLU A 225 -36.66 1.33 -4.45
CA GLU A 225 -37.80 0.69 -3.79
C GLU A 225 -37.95 -0.78 -4.18
N THR A 226 -37.88 -1.10 -5.47
CA THR A 226 -37.95 -2.50 -5.95
C THR A 226 -36.79 -3.33 -5.41
N LEU A 227 -35.59 -2.76 -5.29
CA LEU A 227 -34.39 -3.47 -4.87
C LEU A 227 -34.20 -3.56 -3.36
N ALA A 228 -34.68 -2.56 -2.61
CA ALA A 228 -34.58 -2.48 -1.16
C ALA A 228 -35.85 -2.97 -0.44
N GLY A 229 -36.91 -3.29 -1.18
CA GLY A 229 -38.17 -3.78 -0.64
C GLY A 229 -38.04 -5.08 0.17
N LYS A 230 -39.11 -5.43 0.89
CA LYS A 230 -39.17 -6.65 1.74
C LYS A 230 -38.96 -7.93 0.92
N THR A 231 -39.46 -7.95 -0.30
CA THR A 231 -39.25 -9.02 -1.30
C THR A 231 -38.58 -8.37 -2.52
N PRO A 232 -37.24 -8.33 -2.56
CA PRO A 232 -36.53 -7.67 -3.65
C PRO A 232 -36.72 -8.45 -4.96
N GLU A 233 -37.10 -7.75 -6.02
CA GLU A 233 -37.39 -8.35 -7.32
C GLU A 233 -36.29 -8.03 -8.35
N SER A 234 -36.11 -8.95 -9.30
CA SER A 234 -35.28 -8.71 -10.49
C SER A 234 -35.89 -7.59 -11.32
N LEU A 235 -35.13 -6.53 -11.59
CA LEU A 235 -35.61 -5.35 -12.34
C LEU A 235 -34.99 -5.31 -13.74
N LEU A 236 -35.85 -5.13 -14.75
CA LEU A 236 -35.49 -5.03 -16.17
C LEU A 236 -35.74 -3.59 -16.66
N LEU A 237 -34.68 -2.94 -17.14
CA LEU A 237 -34.78 -1.61 -17.73
C LEU A 237 -35.01 -1.71 -19.23
N VAL A 238 -36.18 -1.26 -19.69
CA VAL A 238 -36.58 -1.27 -21.11
C VAL A 238 -36.61 0.15 -21.67
N GLY A 239 -36.10 0.34 -22.89
CA GLY A 239 -36.17 1.61 -23.61
C GLY A 239 -35.20 1.65 -24.79
N LYS A 240 -35.33 2.66 -25.66
CA LYS A 240 -34.49 2.84 -26.86
C LYS A 240 -32.99 2.85 -26.54
N SER A 241 -32.14 2.45 -27.48
CA SER A 241 -30.68 2.57 -27.29
C SER A 241 -30.31 4.04 -27.03
N GLY A 242 -29.35 4.29 -26.14
CA GLY A 242 -28.93 5.65 -25.77
C GLY A 242 -29.83 6.40 -24.77
N SER A 243 -30.97 5.84 -24.34
CA SER A 243 -31.89 6.48 -23.37
C SER A 243 -31.37 6.65 -21.93
N GLY A 244 -30.10 6.36 -21.65
CA GLY A 244 -29.52 6.55 -20.30
C GLY A 244 -29.79 5.43 -19.28
N LYS A 245 -30.17 4.21 -19.72
CA LYS A 245 -30.37 3.06 -18.81
C LYS A 245 -29.15 2.76 -17.92
N THR A 246 -27.96 2.63 -18.52
CA THR A 246 -26.72 2.40 -17.78
C THR A 246 -26.40 3.55 -16.83
N ALA A 247 -26.61 4.80 -17.30
CA ALA A 247 -26.40 5.99 -16.49
C ALA A 247 -27.34 6.01 -15.26
N SER A 248 -28.57 5.52 -15.41
CA SER A 248 -29.53 5.39 -14.30
C SER A 248 -29.05 4.37 -13.26
N VAL A 249 -28.54 3.21 -13.70
CA VAL A 249 -27.94 2.23 -12.77
C VAL A 249 -26.75 2.85 -12.02
N TYR A 250 -25.87 3.56 -12.71
CA TYR A 250 -24.71 4.21 -12.10
C TYR A 250 -25.11 5.29 -11.09
N GLU A 251 -26.13 6.08 -11.39
CA GLU A 251 -26.65 7.07 -10.46
C GLU A 251 -27.26 6.42 -9.21
N LEU A 252 -27.96 5.29 -9.35
CA LEU A 252 -28.44 4.50 -8.21
C LEU A 252 -27.28 4.03 -7.33
N VAL A 253 -26.20 3.48 -7.92
CA VAL A 253 -25.02 3.03 -7.16
C VAL A 253 -24.33 4.20 -6.45
N ARG A 254 -24.25 5.36 -7.12
CA ARG A 254 -23.68 6.59 -6.56
C ARG A 254 -24.49 7.10 -5.36
N ARG A 255 -25.82 7.08 -5.48
CA ARG A 255 -26.77 7.53 -4.44
C ARG A 255 -27.23 6.43 -3.49
N ARG A 256 -26.61 5.25 -3.50
CA ARG A 256 -27.06 4.09 -2.71
C ARG A 256 -27.21 4.35 -1.21
N GLN A 257 -26.44 5.30 -0.66
CA GLN A 257 -26.50 5.70 0.75
C GLN A 257 -27.79 6.48 1.09
N ASP A 258 -28.40 7.13 0.11
CA ASP A 258 -29.69 7.82 0.27
C ASP A 258 -30.85 6.82 0.43
N PHE A 259 -30.59 5.54 0.13
CA PHE A 259 -31.56 4.45 0.14
C PHE A 259 -31.11 3.34 1.11
N GLN A 260 -31.95 2.33 1.35
CA GLN A 260 -31.59 1.13 2.15
C GLN A 260 -30.56 0.21 1.47
N LEU A 261 -29.70 0.75 0.60
CA LEU A 261 -28.68 0.05 -0.20
C LEU A 261 -27.25 0.48 0.17
N GLY A 262 -27.06 1.29 1.22
CA GLY A 262 -25.74 1.80 1.62
C GLY A 262 -24.67 0.73 1.87
N HIS A 263 -25.07 -0.41 2.42
CA HIS A 263 -24.21 -1.56 2.69
C HIS A 263 -24.24 -2.64 1.61
N THR A 264 -25.05 -2.46 0.56
CA THR A 264 -25.21 -3.45 -0.51
C THR A 264 -24.13 -3.26 -1.57
N PRO A 265 -23.29 -4.28 -1.84
CA PRO A 265 -22.33 -4.22 -2.94
C PRO A 265 -23.04 -4.34 -4.30
N PHE A 266 -22.53 -3.62 -5.30
CA PHE A 266 -23.03 -3.64 -6.67
C PHE A 266 -21.92 -4.09 -7.61
N TYR A 267 -22.22 -5.10 -8.41
CA TYR A 267 -21.29 -5.62 -9.41
C TYR A 267 -21.91 -5.59 -10.80
N ALA A 268 -21.10 -5.32 -11.81
CA ALA A 268 -21.50 -5.35 -13.21
C ALA A 268 -20.86 -6.56 -13.91
N THR A 269 -21.65 -7.32 -14.66
CA THR A 269 -21.14 -8.40 -15.52
C THR A 269 -21.79 -8.37 -16.91
N SER A 270 -21.22 -9.13 -17.84
CA SER A 270 -21.70 -9.30 -19.23
C SER A 270 -21.47 -10.73 -19.70
N GLY A 271 -22.17 -11.15 -20.76
CA GLY A 271 -21.97 -12.47 -21.34
C GLY A 271 -20.51 -12.72 -21.73
N SER A 272 -19.89 -11.73 -22.37
CA SER A 272 -18.47 -11.75 -22.74
C SER A 272 -17.52 -11.89 -21.54
N GLN A 273 -17.76 -11.20 -20.42
CA GLN A 273 -16.95 -11.36 -19.21
C GLN A 273 -17.08 -12.76 -18.59
N LEU A 274 -18.28 -13.34 -18.58
CA LEU A 274 -18.52 -14.67 -18.01
C LEU A 274 -17.76 -15.78 -18.75
N ILE A 275 -17.63 -15.66 -20.08
CA ILE A 275 -16.91 -16.67 -20.89
C ILE A 275 -15.43 -16.37 -21.11
N SER A 276 -14.96 -15.18 -20.72
CA SER A 276 -13.58 -14.76 -21.00
C SER A 276 -12.57 -15.74 -20.39
N GLY A 277 -11.64 -16.24 -21.19
CA GLY A 277 -10.61 -17.19 -20.75
C GLY A 277 -11.10 -18.62 -20.53
N MET A 278 -12.36 -18.94 -20.82
CA MET A 278 -12.91 -20.30 -20.73
C MET A 278 -12.87 -20.98 -22.10
N SER A 279 -12.17 -22.11 -22.18
CA SER A 279 -11.97 -22.85 -23.44
C SER A 279 -12.48 -24.29 -23.39
N ALA A 280 -12.69 -24.85 -22.19
CA ALA A 280 -13.20 -26.21 -22.04
C ALA A 280 -14.71 -26.25 -21.76
N PHE A 281 -15.33 -27.37 -22.12
CA PHE A 281 -16.75 -27.64 -21.86
C PHE A 281 -17.04 -27.60 -20.35
N GLY A 282 -18.09 -26.88 -19.93
CA GLY A 282 -18.50 -26.81 -18.53
C GLY A 282 -17.89 -25.68 -17.70
N GLN A 283 -16.77 -25.09 -18.13
CA GLN A 283 -16.03 -24.11 -17.32
C GLN A 283 -16.79 -22.80 -17.07
N TRP A 284 -17.49 -22.29 -18.10
CA TRP A 284 -18.27 -21.06 -17.92
C TRP A 284 -19.49 -21.30 -17.03
N GLN A 285 -20.07 -22.50 -17.03
CA GLN A 285 -21.17 -22.86 -16.13
C GLN A 285 -20.70 -22.88 -14.67
N GLU A 286 -19.57 -23.50 -14.38
CA GLU A 286 -18.97 -23.52 -13.03
C GLU A 286 -18.67 -22.10 -12.52
N ARG A 287 -18.13 -21.23 -13.39
CA ARG A 287 -17.91 -19.83 -13.05
C ARG A 287 -19.22 -19.08 -12.78
N CYS A 288 -20.27 -19.31 -13.59
CA CYS A 288 -21.58 -18.70 -13.33
C CYS A 288 -22.17 -19.16 -12.00
N GLN A 289 -22.05 -20.45 -11.65
CA GLN A 289 -22.48 -20.98 -10.35
C GLN A 289 -21.71 -20.35 -9.19
N SER A 290 -20.39 -20.26 -9.33
CA SER A 290 -19.51 -19.69 -8.30
C SER A 290 -19.78 -18.20 -8.10
N LEU A 291 -19.90 -17.44 -9.20
CA LEU A 291 -20.26 -16.02 -9.16
C LEU A 291 -21.63 -15.82 -8.50
N TRP A 292 -22.62 -16.68 -8.81
CA TRP A 292 -23.94 -16.61 -8.19
C TRP A 292 -23.90 -16.86 -6.69
N ARG A 293 -23.17 -17.88 -6.26
CA ARG A 293 -23.01 -18.25 -4.85
C ARG A 293 -22.30 -17.15 -4.06
N GLU A 294 -21.23 -16.58 -4.61
CA GLU A 294 -20.49 -15.50 -3.94
C GLU A 294 -21.33 -14.22 -3.84
N ALA A 295 -22.07 -13.89 -4.91
CA ALA A 295 -22.93 -12.71 -4.91
C ALA A 295 -24.10 -12.90 -3.92
N THR A 296 -24.59 -14.13 -3.80
CA THR A 296 -25.57 -14.61 -2.82
C THR A 296 -25.10 -14.34 -1.40
N GLU A 297 -23.91 -14.85 -1.04
CA GLU A 297 -23.31 -14.71 0.28
C GLU A 297 -23.10 -13.24 0.67
N GLN A 298 -22.73 -12.39 -0.29
CA GLN A 298 -22.53 -10.95 -0.09
C GLN A 298 -23.82 -10.12 -0.11
N ARG A 299 -24.98 -10.74 -0.41
CA ARG A 299 -26.25 -10.03 -0.67
C ARG A 299 -26.09 -8.92 -1.72
N ALA A 300 -25.27 -9.20 -2.73
CA ALA A 300 -24.90 -8.25 -3.76
C ALA A 300 -26.02 -8.01 -4.78
N ILE A 301 -25.99 -6.84 -5.43
CA ILE A 301 -26.74 -6.55 -6.64
C ILE A 301 -25.87 -6.78 -7.86
N LEU A 302 -26.27 -7.70 -8.72
CA LEU A 302 -25.62 -7.98 -9.99
C LEU A 302 -26.35 -7.26 -11.13
N TYR A 303 -25.70 -6.26 -11.69
CA TYR A 303 -26.11 -5.64 -12.94
C TYR A 303 -25.54 -6.44 -14.11
N ILE A 304 -26.41 -7.10 -14.87
CA ILE A 304 -26.04 -7.69 -16.16
C ILE A 304 -26.35 -6.66 -17.24
N GLY A 305 -25.39 -6.44 -18.14
CA GLY A 305 -25.54 -5.53 -19.27
C GLY A 305 -26.62 -5.97 -20.28
N ASN A 306 -26.23 -6.16 -21.54
CA ASN A 306 -27.18 -6.47 -22.61
C ASN A 306 -27.69 -7.93 -22.50
N LEU A 307 -29.00 -8.14 -22.33
CA LEU A 307 -29.58 -9.50 -22.37
C LEU A 307 -29.43 -10.14 -23.73
N VAL A 308 -29.57 -9.35 -24.80
CA VAL A 308 -29.50 -9.86 -26.17
C VAL A 308 -28.12 -10.48 -26.40
N GLU A 309 -27.06 -9.78 -25.97
CA GLU A 309 -25.70 -10.33 -25.95
C GLU A 309 -25.66 -11.63 -25.12
N LEU A 310 -26.21 -11.63 -23.90
CA LEU A 310 -26.19 -12.81 -23.04
C LEU A 310 -26.96 -14.02 -23.63
N MET A 311 -27.97 -13.78 -24.47
CA MET A 311 -28.71 -14.82 -25.21
C MET A 311 -27.94 -15.38 -26.41
N GLU A 312 -27.00 -14.62 -26.96
CA GLU A 312 -26.18 -15.03 -28.10
C GLU A 312 -24.90 -15.77 -27.65
N VAL A 313 -24.36 -15.39 -26.50
CA VAL A 313 -23.11 -15.93 -25.96
C VAL A 313 -23.30 -17.34 -25.36
N GLY A 314 -22.35 -18.25 -25.64
CA GLY A 314 -22.28 -19.60 -25.07
C GLY A 314 -23.06 -20.67 -25.85
N LYS A 315 -23.53 -20.36 -27.06
CA LYS A 315 -24.12 -21.35 -27.98
C LYS A 315 -23.01 -22.07 -28.75
N ASN A 316 -22.91 -23.38 -28.56
CA ASN A 316 -21.99 -24.24 -29.30
C ASN A 316 -22.79 -25.15 -30.24
N SER A 317 -22.18 -25.60 -31.35
CA SER A 317 -22.84 -26.45 -32.38
C SER A 317 -23.42 -27.77 -31.85
N SER A 318 -23.00 -28.22 -30.66
CA SER A 318 -23.41 -29.47 -30.02
C SER A 318 -24.34 -29.30 -28.81
N SER A 319 -24.61 -28.08 -28.35
CA SER A 319 -25.47 -27.83 -27.18
C SER A 319 -26.29 -26.55 -27.33
N ALA A 320 -27.62 -26.67 -27.37
CA ALA A 320 -28.55 -25.54 -27.50
C ALA A 320 -28.66 -24.66 -26.23
N GLN A 321 -27.97 -25.02 -25.14
CA GLN A 321 -28.11 -24.38 -23.84
C GLN A 321 -27.06 -23.26 -23.68
N GLY A 322 -27.43 -22.03 -24.04
CA GLY A 322 -26.62 -20.82 -23.86
C GLY A 322 -26.73 -20.22 -22.45
N ILE A 323 -25.91 -19.21 -22.14
CA ILE A 323 -25.82 -18.58 -20.80
C ILE A 323 -27.19 -18.08 -20.32
N ALA A 324 -28.00 -17.48 -21.20
CA ALA A 324 -29.35 -17.04 -20.86
C ALA A 324 -30.24 -18.16 -20.30
N SER A 325 -30.19 -19.35 -20.91
CA SER A 325 -30.98 -20.49 -20.46
C SER A 325 -30.49 -21.04 -19.12
N PHE A 326 -29.19 -20.93 -18.85
CA PHE A 326 -28.58 -21.30 -17.57
C PHE A 326 -28.94 -20.31 -16.46
N LEU A 327 -28.96 -19.00 -16.75
CA LEU A 327 -29.29 -17.95 -15.78
C LEU A 327 -30.79 -17.80 -15.51
N ARG A 328 -31.64 -18.33 -16.39
CA ARG A 328 -33.10 -18.23 -16.27
C ARG A 328 -33.67 -18.64 -14.90
N PRO A 329 -33.34 -19.80 -14.31
CA PRO A 329 -33.83 -20.16 -12.97
C PRO A 329 -33.41 -19.13 -11.91
N TYR A 330 -32.15 -18.68 -11.93
CA TYR A 330 -31.63 -17.69 -11.00
C TYR A 330 -32.32 -16.31 -11.10
N ILE A 331 -32.73 -15.91 -12.31
CA ILE A 331 -33.48 -14.67 -12.55
C ILE A 331 -34.94 -14.83 -12.14
N ALA A 332 -35.54 -15.98 -12.46
CA ALA A 332 -36.97 -16.27 -12.28
C ALA A 332 -37.36 -16.58 -10.83
N GLU A 333 -36.47 -17.21 -10.08
CA GLU A 333 -36.71 -17.53 -8.67
C GLU A 333 -36.82 -16.30 -7.78
N GLY A 334 -36.46 -15.10 -8.29
CA GLY A 334 -36.73 -13.85 -7.59
C GLY A 334 -36.35 -13.95 -6.11
N CYS A 335 -35.09 -14.29 -5.83
CA CYS A 335 -34.46 -14.20 -4.52
C CYS A 335 -35.34 -14.72 -3.35
N THR A 336 -35.77 -15.98 -3.37
CA THR A 336 -36.34 -16.61 -2.17
C THR A 336 -35.33 -16.89 -1.07
N ASP A 337 -34.04 -16.64 -1.28
CA ASP A 337 -33.12 -16.48 -0.15
C ASP A 337 -31.83 -15.72 -0.48
N HIS A 338 -31.32 -15.74 -1.72
CA HIS A 338 -30.05 -15.07 -1.99
C HIS A 338 -29.83 -14.67 -3.47
N CYS A 339 -29.50 -13.38 -3.67
CA CYS A 339 -28.94 -12.71 -4.86
C CYS A 339 -29.85 -12.13 -5.96
N ARG A 340 -29.42 -10.97 -6.50
CA ARG A 340 -30.21 -9.99 -7.28
C ARG A 340 -29.62 -9.79 -8.68
N VAL A 341 -30.42 -9.90 -9.77
CA VAL A 341 -29.97 -9.70 -11.17
C VAL A 341 -30.83 -8.70 -11.94
N HIS A 342 -30.15 -7.79 -12.65
CA HIS A 342 -30.74 -6.92 -13.67
C HIS A 342 -30.24 -7.30 -15.04
N SER A 343 -31.02 -7.07 -16.08
CA SER A 343 -30.61 -7.36 -17.45
C SER A 343 -31.40 -6.48 -18.43
N ARG A 344 -30.92 -6.25 -19.67
CA ARG A 344 -31.47 -5.27 -20.66
C ARG A 344 -32.04 -5.93 -21.92
N ALA A 345 -33.32 -5.76 -22.23
CA ALA A 345 -33.91 -6.14 -23.52
C ALA A 345 -34.02 -4.93 -24.48
N VAL A 346 -33.81 -5.16 -25.78
CA VAL A 346 -34.02 -4.19 -26.86
C VAL A 346 -34.92 -4.85 -27.89
N ASP A 347 -36.09 -4.25 -28.14
CA ASP A 347 -36.93 -4.59 -29.30
C ASP A 347 -36.52 -3.75 -30.52
N ASN A 348 -36.49 -4.42 -31.66
CA ASN A 348 -36.34 -3.86 -33.00
C ASN A 348 -37.63 -3.18 -33.43
N ASP A 349 -37.50 -1.96 -33.96
CA ASP A 349 -38.18 -1.48 -35.16
C ASP A 349 -37.26 -0.48 -35.88
#